data_AF-A0A1A9ZWA0-F1
#
_entry.id   AF-A0A1A9ZWA0-F1
#
_cell.length_a   1.000
_cell.length_b   1.000
_cell.length_c   1.000
_cell.angle_alpha   90.00
_cell.angle_beta   90.00
_cell.angle_gamma   90.00
#
_symmetry.space_group_name_H-M   'P 1'
#
loop_
_entity.id
_entity.type
_entity.pdbx_description
1 polymer ?
#
loop_
_entity_poly.entity_id
_entity_poly.type
_entity_poly.pdbx_seq_one_letter_code
_entity_poly.pdbx_strand_id
1 'polypeptide(L)'
;MQRQVLCQQQQMRPPTLTYPSGRISVSITKMDYEMLSPGRWLNDNIVEFYGLWLRDRLDKSLRDHVGIWSSFVYAQICQQRWNILHRSARRTDLFNMSALLLHICTRKHCLLAIVRHSGVNQGKSGGIYVVDSKKNVAPGVEIIHSIREFLSRQYQSRFKAELDFSESHLPATVVQTPQRDT
;
A
#
# COMPACT_ATOMS: atom_id res chain seq x y z
N MET A 1 -10.50 -28.29 -17.33
CA MET A 1 -9.13 -28.64 -17.75
C MET A 1 -8.48 -27.63 -18.69
N GLN A 2 -9.07 -27.26 -19.84
CA GLN A 2 -8.40 -26.38 -20.83
C GLN A 2 -7.94 -25.00 -20.30
N ARG A 3 -8.71 -24.32 -19.44
CA ARG A 3 -8.31 -23.03 -18.83
C ARG A 3 -7.09 -23.14 -17.90
N GLN A 4 -6.95 -24.25 -17.17
CA GLN A 4 -5.80 -24.50 -16.29
C GLN A 4 -4.53 -24.77 -17.10
N VAL A 5 -4.65 -25.52 -18.20
CA VAL A 5 -3.52 -25.81 -19.10
C VAL A 5 -3.03 -24.55 -19.81
N LEU A 6 -3.92 -23.65 -20.24
CA LEU A 6 -3.55 -22.36 -20.83
C LEU A 6 -2.85 -21.43 -19.82
N CYS A 7 -3.32 -21.41 -18.56
CA CYS A 7 -2.71 -20.63 -17.49
C CYS A 7 -1.29 -21.13 -17.16
N GLN A 8 -1.09 -22.46 -17.11
CA GLN A 8 0.22 -23.07 -16.89
C GLN A 8 1.18 -22.83 -18.07
N GLN A 9 0.71 -22.88 -19.31
CA GLN A 9 1.55 -22.58 -20.49
C GLN A 9 1.93 -21.10 -20.59
N GLN A 10 1.09 -20.19 -20.10
CA GLN A 10 1.42 -18.76 -20.04
C GLN A 10 2.39 -18.42 -18.91
N GLN A 11 2.41 -19.18 -17.81
CA GLN A 11 3.42 -19.07 -16.74
C GLN A 11 4.84 -19.44 -17.21
N MET A 12 4.99 -20.20 -18.30
CA MET A 12 6.28 -20.57 -18.88
C MET A 12 6.88 -19.52 -19.85
N ARG A 13 6.15 -18.45 -20.16
CA ARG A 13 6.65 -17.39 -21.04
C ARG A 13 7.48 -16.39 -20.23
N PRO A 14 8.59 -15.88 -20.80
CA PRO A 14 9.38 -14.86 -20.12
C PRO A 14 8.51 -13.63 -19.84
N PRO A 15 8.77 -12.90 -18.74
CA PRO A 15 8.06 -11.67 -18.45
C PRO A 15 8.26 -10.67 -19.60
N THR A 16 7.22 -9.90 -19.89
CA THR A 16 7.26 -8.83 -20.90
C THR A 16 8.17 -7.69 -20.46
N LEU A 17 8.20 -7.41 -19.15
CA LEU A 17 9.08 -6.42 -18.55
C LEU A 17 9.51 -6.90 -17.17
N THR A 18 10.79 -6.76 -16.84
CA THR A 18 11.27 -6.86 -15.44
C THR A 18 11.79 -5.50 -15.03
N TYR A 19 11.18 -4.89 -14.01
CA TYR A 19 11.57 -3.59 -13.50
C TYR A 19 12.37 -3.74 -12.20
N PRO A 20 13.69 -3.46 -12.20
CA PRO A 20 14.51 -3.48 -10.99
C PRO A 20 14.40 -2.15 -10.24
N SER A 21 14.30 -2.22 -8.91
CA SER A 21 14.23 -1.06 -8.03
C SER A 21 14.94 -1.34 -6.71
N GLY A 22 16.23 -0.98 -6.65
CA GLY A 22 17.11 -1.32 -5.54
C GLY A 22 17.32 -2.84 -5.41
N ARG A 23 16.92 -3.41 -4.27
CA ARG A 23 16.99 -4.88 -4.01
C ARG A 23 15.70 -5.64 -4.37
N ILE A 24 14.69 -4.92 -4.88
CA ILE A 24 13.38 -5.47 -5.24
C ILE A 24 13.26 -5.39 -6.75
N SER A 25 12.58 -6.36 -7.36
CA SER A 25 12.23 -6.32 -8.77
C SER A 25 10.83 -6.86 -8.95
N VAL A 26 10.09 -6.31 -9.90
CA VAL A 26 8.76 -6.80 -10.28
C VAL A 26 8.77 -7.20 -11.74
N SER A 27 8.19 -8.36 -12.02
CA SER A 27 8.07 -8.91 -13.36
C SER A 27 6.64 -8.76 -13.84
N ILE A 28 6.45 -8.11 -14.98
CA ILE A 28 5.17 -7.88 -15.63
C ILE A 28 5.03 -8.83 -16.80
N THR A 29 4.03 -9.69 -16.75
CA THR A 29 3.66 -10.59 -17.84
C THR A 29 2.72 -9.90 -18.82
N LYS A 30 2.49 -10.55 -19.96
CA LYS A 30 1.47 -10.09 -20.91
C LYS A 30 0.08 -10.02 -20.27
N MET A 31 -0.27 -10.97 -19.40
CA MET A 31 -1.57 -10.96 -18.70
C MET A 31 -1.70 -9.76 -17.76
N ASP A 32 -0.63 -9.41 -17.04
CA ASP A 32 -0.61 -8.23 -16.18
C ASP A 32 -0.82 -6.96 -17.01
N TYR A 33 -0.09 -6.84 -18.12
CA TYR A 33 -0.20 -5.69 -19.02
C TYR A 33 -1.61 -5.56 -19.61
N GLU A 34 -2.24 -6.67 -19.99
CA GLU A 34 -3.62 -6.67 -20.50
C GLU A 34 -4.64 -6.12 -19.49
N MET A 35 -4.35 -6.10 -18.18
CA MET A 35 -5.21 -5.50 -17.16
C MET A 35 -5.27 -3.97 -17.23
N LEU A 36 -4.40 -3.32 -18.00
CA LEU A 36 -4.47 -1.88 -18.31
C LEU A 36 -5.56 -1.54 -19.33
N SER A 37 -6.18 -2.54 -19.97
CA SER A 37 -7.24 -2.31 -20.96
C SER A 37 -8.47 -1.64 -20.33
N PRO A 38 -9.19 -0.78 -21.05
CA PRO A 38 -10.41 -0.13 -20.54
C PRO A 38 -11.40 -1.11 -19.93
N GLY A 39 -12.00 -0.73 -18.80
CA GLY A 39 -13.00 -1.54 -18.10
C GLY A 39 -12.44 -2.71 -17.26
N ARG A 40 -11.11 -2.94 -17.27
CA ARG A 40 -10.49 -3.96 -16.41
C ARG A 40 -10.01 -3.38 -15.08
N TRP A 41 -9.92 -4.24 -14.08
CA TRP A 41 -9.34 -3.91 -12.78
C TRP A 41 -7.83 -4.06 -12.84
N LEU A 42 -7.08 -3.09 -12.32
CA LEU A 42 -5.64 -3.26 -12.15
C LEU A 42 -5.39 -4.43 -11.19
N ASN A 43 -4.37 -5.22 -11.49
CA ASN A 43 -3.91 -6.26 -10.59
C ASN A 43 -2.74 -5.76 -9.71
N ASP A 44 -2.39 -6.55 -8.70
CA ASP A 44 -1.37 -6.16 -7.73
C ASP A 44 0.02 -5.97 -8.37
N ASN A 45 0.36 -6.72 -9.43
CA ASN A 45 1.65 -6.59 -10.12
C ASN A 45 1.80 -5.22 -10.81
N ILE A 46 0.73 -4.73 -11.46
CA ILE A 46 0.74 -3.41 -12.10
C ILE A 46 0.83 -2.30 -11.05
N VAL A 47 0.13 -2.44 -9.93
CA VAL A 47 0.17 -1.47 -8.82
C VAL A 47 1.55 -1.45 -8.16
N GLU A 48 2.15 -2.61 -7.91
CA GLU A 48 3.53 -2.74 -7.40
C GLU A 48 4.54 -2.07 -8.34
N PHE A 49 4.46 -2.36 -9.64
CA PHE A 49 5.31 -1.72 -10.65
C PHE A 49 5.21 -0.21 -10.62
N TYR A 50 3.98 0.32 -10.62
CA TYR A 50 3.78 1.76 -10.58
C TYR A 50 4.34 2.38 -9.29
N GLY A 51 4.16 1.72 -8.13
CA GLY A 51 4.70 2.17 -6.86
C GLY A 51 6.24 2.22 -6.84
N LEU A 52 6.90 1.18 -7.35
CA LEU A 52 8.36 1.15 -7.46
C LEU A 52 8.90 2.20 -8.43
N TRP A 53 8.27 2.31 -9.60
CA TRP A 53 8.62 3.32 -10.60
C TRP A 53 8.44 4.75 -10.07
N LEU A 54 7.36 5.01 -9.34
CA LEU A 54 7.09 6.31 -8.74
C LEU A 54 8.16 6.66 -7.72
N ARG A 55 8.49 5.72 -6.82
CA ARG A 55 9.55 5.88 -5.81
C ARG A 55 10.91 6.22 -6.42
N ASP A 56 11.26 5.58 -7.53
CA ASP A 56 12.55 5.81 -8.18
C ASP A 56 12.66 7.18 -8.85
N ARG A 57 11.52 7.79 -9.18
CA ARG A 57 11.43 9.15 -9.73
C ARG A 57 11.36 10.25 -8.68
N LEU A 58 11.10 9.91 -7.42
CA LEU A 58 11.20 10.86 -6.33
C LEU A 58 12.66 11.31 -6.16
N ASP A 59 12.85 12.58 -5.82
CA ASP A 59 14.15 13.05 -5.36
C ASP A 59 14.55 12.32 -4.07
N LYS A 60 15.83 12.37 -3.74
CA LYS A 60 16.36 11.65 -2.58
C LYS A 60 15.70 12.09 -1.27
N SER A 61 15.40 13.38 -1.11
CA SER A 61 14.79 13.90 0.11
C SER A 61 13.40 13.31 0.30
N LEU A 62 12.54 13.35 -0.74
CA LEU A 62 11.21 12.75 -0.66
C LEU A 62 11.25 11.23 -0.50
N ARG A 63 12.14 10.53 -1.20
CA ARG A 63 12.26 9.07 -1.12
C ARG A 63 12.65 8.58 0.28
N ASP A 64 13.46 9.34 1.01
CA ASP A 64 13.89 8.97 2.37
C ASP A 64 12.79 9.22 3.42
N HIS A 65 11.83 10.12 3.12
CA HIS A 65 10.77 10.52 4.05
C HIS A 65 9.37 9.99 3.68
N VAL A 66 9.18 9.45 2.48
CA VAL A 66 7.89 8.94 2.00
C VAL A 66 8.00 7.46 1.65
N GLY A 67 7.34 6.62 2.42
CA GLY A 67 7.19 5.20 2.11
C GLY A 67 6.06 4.98 1.10
N ILE A 68 6.31 4.19 0.04
CA ILE A 68 5.26 3.72 -0.89
C ILE A 68 5.18 2.20 -0.76
N TRP A 69 4.07 1.72 -0.21
CA TRP A 69 3.81 0.30 0.04
C TRP A 69 2.62 -0.17 -0.79
N SER A 70 2.74 -1.39 -1.29
CA SER A 70 1.76 -1.98 -2.20
C SER A 70 0.61 -2.69 -1.49
N SER A 71 -0.38 -3.08 -2.28
CA SER A 71 -1.53 -3.88 -1.85
C SER A 71 -1.15 -5.23 -1.26
N PHE A 72 -0.01 -5.81 -1.67
CA PHE A 72 0.51 -7.03 -1.06
C PHE A 72 0.77 -6.86 0.43
N VAL A 73 1.31 -5.70 0.84
CA VAL A 73 1.57 -5.40 2.25
C VAL A 73 0.27 -5.31 3.03
N TYR A 74 -0.74 -4.63 2.49
CA TYR A 74 -2.06 -4.58 3.12
C TYR A 74 -2.69 -5.98 3.24
N ALA A 75 -2.57 -6.83 2.22
CA ALA A 75 -3.01 -8.22 2.32
C ALA A 75 -2.30 -8.98 3.44
N GLN A 76 -1.01 -8.70 3.70
CA GLN A 76 -0.30 -9.28 4.85
C GLN A 76 -0.83 -8.76 6.19
N ILE A 77 -1.26 -7.49 6.26
CA ILE A 77 -1.91 -6.89 7.45
C ILE A 77 -3.22 -7.63 7.74
N CYS A 78 -4.09 -7.77 6.73
CA CYS A 78 -5.36 -8.49 6.91
C CYS A 78 -5.17 -9.96 7.29
N GLN A 79 -4.11 -10.60 6.80
CA GLN A 79 -3.74 -11.98 7.16
C GLN A 79 -2.97 -12.08 8.48
N GLN A 80 -2.73 -10.97 9.17
CA GLN A 80 -1.98 -10.89 10.42
C GLN A 80 -0.59 -11.56 10.34
N ARG A 81 0.09 -11.44 9.20
CA ARG A 81 1.43 -12.03 8.97
C ARG A 81 2.53 -11.16 9.59
N TRP A 82 2.43 -10.95 10.90
CA TRP A 82 3.25 -9.99 11.67
C TRP A 82 4.74 -10.24 11.55
N ASN A 83 5.19 -11.49 11.50
CA ASN A 83 6.59 -11.84 11.29
C ASN A 83 7.19 -11.29 9.98
N ILE A 84 6.41 -11.29 8.89
CA ILE A 84 6.82 -10.71 7.61
C ILE A 84 6.77 -9.19 7.69
N LEU A 85 5.67 -8.66 8.22
CA LEU A 85 5.45 -7.21 8.36
C LEU A 85 6.54 -6.53 9.20
N HIS A 86 6.95 -7.14 10.31
CA HIS A 86 8.05 -6.62 11.13
C HIS A 86 9.38 -6.59 10.38
N ARG A 87 9.66 -7.59 9.52
CA ARG A 87 10.88 -7.58 8.71
C ARG A 87 10.84 -6.50 7.65
N SER A 88 9.71 -6.31 6.98
CA SER A 88 9.52 -5.25 6.00
C SER A 88 9.64 -3.86 6.64
N ALA A 89 8.96 -3.64 7.76
CA ALA A 89 8.98 -2.38 8.51
C ALA A 89 10.30 -2.09 9.23
N ARG A 90 11.20 -3.06 9.41
CA ARG A 90 12.57 -2.78 9.93
C ARG A 90 13.49 -2.15 8.89
N ARG A 91 13.22 -2.39 7.60
CA ARG A 91 14.03 -1.84 6.50
C ARG A 91 13.73 -0.36 6.23
N THR A 92 12.58 0.09 6.71
CA THR A 92 12.04 1.44 6.50
C THR A 92 11.72 2.03 7.86
N ASP A 93 12.29 3.18 8.22
CA ASP A 93 11.94 3.81 9.49
C ASP A 93 10.54 4.42 9.47
N LEU A 94 9.51 3.57 9.60
CA LEU A 94 8.10 3.93 9.44
C LEU A 94 7.71 5.15 10.28
N PHE A 95 8.18 5.20 11.53
CA PHE A 95 7.81 6.25 12.48
C PHE A 95 8.66 7.52 12.37
N ASN A 96 9.73 7.50 11.58
CA ASN A 96 10.53 8.68 11.23
C ASN A 96 10.21 9.21 9.81
N MET A 97 9.39 8.49 9.05
CA MET A 97 8.89 8.97 7.76
C MET A 97 7.88 10.10 7.96
N SER A 98 7.86 11.05 7.01
CA SER A 98 6.83 12.08 6.95
C SER A 98 5.46 11.50 6.56
N ALA A 99 5.45 10.50 5.66
CA ALA A 99 4.23 9.83 5.25
C ALA A 99 4.47 8.38 4.79
N LEU A 100 3.47 7.54 4.98
CA LEU A 100 3.34 6.23 4.37
C LEU A 100 2.14 6.23 3.42
N LEU A 101 2.38 5.97 2.13
CA LEU A 101 1.37 5.69 1.12
C LEU A 101 1.17 4.18 1.07
N LEU A 102 -0.04 3.73 1.38
CA LEU A 102 -0.44 2.34 1.35
C LEU A 102 -1.53 2.14 0.30
N HIS A 103 -1.16 1.53 -0.82
CA HIS A 103 -2.12 1.10 -1.82
C HIS A 103 -2.93 -0.07 -1.26
N ILE A 104 -4.25 0.02 -1.35
CA ILE A 104 -5.17 -1.01 -0.85
C ILE A 104 -6.01 -1.45 -2.04
N CYS A 105 -5.87 -2.73 -2.41
CA CYS A 105 -6.70 -3.32 -3.45
C CYS A 105 -7.43 -4.54 -2.88
N THR A 106 -8.75 -4.49 -3.02
CA THR A 106 -9.66 -5.61 -2.77
C THR A 106 -10.23 -6.07 -4.12
N ARG A 107 -10.95 -7.20 -4.14
CA ARG A 107 -11.48 -7.79 -5.39
C ARG A 107 -12.35 -6.86 -6.24
N LYS A 108 -12.93 -5.79 -5.67
CA LYS A 108 -13.90 -4.91 -6.34
C LYS A 108 -13.58 -3.42 -6.21
N HIS A 109 -12.48 -3.10 -5.54
CA HIS A 109 -12.21 -1.75 -5.11
C HIS A 109 -10.74 -1.54 -4.77
N CYS A 110 -10.15 -0.48 -5.31
CA CYS A 110 -8.83 -0.02 -4.91
C CYS A 110 -8.94 1.41 -4.39
N LEU A 111 -8.20 1.70 -3.32
CA LEU A 111 -8.06 3.03 -2.75
C LEU A 111 -6.63 3.23 -2.24
N LEU A 112 -6.29 4.47 -1.88
CA LEU A 112 -5.00 4.81 -1.29
C LEU A 112 -5.23 5.32 0.13
N ALA A 113 -4.54 4.73 1.10
CA ALA A 113 -4.44 5.28 2.45
C ALA A 113 -3.10 6.00 2.60
N ILE A 114 -3.11 7.20 3.16
CA ILE A 114 -1.92 8.00 3.46
C ILE A 114 -1.85 8.16 4.98
N VAL A 115 -0.88 7.55 5.62
CA VAL A 115 -0.60 7.75 7.04
C VAL A 115 0.44 8.85 7.15
N ARG A 116 0.03 10.01 7.65
CA ARG A 116 0.95 11.09 8.00
C ARG A 116 1.33 10.94 9.47
N HIS A 117 2.59 10.66 9.72
CA HIS A 117 3.11 10.69 11.08
C HIS A 117 3.39 12.15 11.45
N SER A 118 2.74 12.61 12.51
CA SER A 118 3.36 13.64 13.32
C SER A 118 4.48 12.95 14.09
N GLY A 119 5.73 13.25 13.77
CA GLY A 119 6.81 12.89 14.68
C GLY A 119 6.40 13.29 16.10
N VAL A 120 6.59 12.40 17.07
CA VAL A 120 6.14 12.53 18.47
C VAL A 120 6.54 13.89 19.11
N ASN A 121 7.45 14.64 18.47
CA ASN A 121 8.07 15.86 18.99
C ASN A 121 7.91 17.13 18.10
N GLN A 122 6.97 17.22 17.14
CA GLN A 122 6.92 18.39 16.22
C GLN A 122 5.66 19.27 16.26
N GLY A 123 4.71 19.06 17.19
CA GLY A 123 3.54 19.94 17.34
C GLY A 123 2.59 20.01 16.13
N LYS A 124 2.82 19.20 15.09
CA LYS A 124 1.90 19.00 13.96
C LYS A 124 0.99 17.83 14.31
N SER A 125 -0.29 17.87 13.94
CA SER A 125 -1.17 16.70 14.06
C SER A 125 -0.88 15.69 12.96
N GLY A 126 -0.81 14.41 13.33
CA GLY A 126 -0.79 13.29 12.40
C GLY A 126 -2.21 12.98 11.90
N GLY A 127 -2.32 12.04 10.96
CA GLY A 127 -3.63 11.58 10.51
C GLY A 127 -3.56 10.47 9.47
N ILE A 128 -4.71 9.81 9.25
CA ILE A 128 -4.93 8.85 8.18
C ILE A 128 -5.83 9.51 7.12
N TYR A 129 -5.34 9.64 5.89
CA TYR A 129 -6.12 10.18 4.79
C TYR A 129 -6.51 9.06 3.83
N VAL A 130 -7.81 8.88 3.60
CA VAL A 130 -8.34 7.87 2.68
C VAL A 130 -8.72 8.56 1.38
N VAL A 131 -8.03 8.20 0.31
CA VAL A 131 -8.21 8.72 -1.04
C VAL A 131 -8.92 7.65 -1.86
N ASP A 132 -10.21 7.87 -2.12
CA ASP A 132 -11.09 6.91 -2.80
C ASP A 132 -11.76 7.57 -4.02
N SER A 133 -11.70 6.90 -5.16
CA SER A 133 -12.30 7.37 -6.43
C SER A 133 -13.74 6.92 -6.65
N LYS A 134 -14.30 6.08 -5.75
CA LYS A 134 -15.72 5.77 -5.72
C LYS A 134 -16.40 6.49 -4.56
N LYS A 135 -17.59 7.03 -4.82
CA LYS A 135 -18.48 7.52 -3.77
C LYS A 135 -18.89 6.33 -2.91
N ASN A 136 -18.35 6.26 -1.72
CA ASN A 136 -18.60 5.14 -0.82
C ASN A 136 -18.76 5.66 0.60
N VAL A 137 -19.85 5.29 1.25
CA VAL A 137 -20.27 5.83 2.57
C VAL A 137 -19.57 5.11 3.74
N ALA A 138 -18.91 3.97 3.51
CA ALA A 138 -18.50 3.06 4.59
C ALA A 138 -17.17 2.24 4.48
N PRO A 139 -16.44 2.10 3.35
CA PRO A 139 -15.25 1.22 3.30
C PRO A 139 -14.08 1.66 4.18
N GLY A 140 -14.09 2.90 4.67
CA GLY A 140 -12.98 3.45 5.44
C GLY A 140 -12.77 2.77 6.78
N VAL A 141 -13.84 2.36 7.47
CA VAL A 141 -13.75 1.99 8.91
C VAL A 141 -12.85 0.76 9.14
N GLU A 142 -13.07 -0.32 8.39
CA GLU A 142 -12.27 -1.56 8.53
C GLU A 142 -10.80 -1.35 8.13
N ILE A 143 -10.58 -0.53 7.09
CA ILE A 143 -9.24 -0.18 6.60
C ILE A 143 -8.51 0.65 7.65
N ILE A 144 -9.16 1.68 8.19
CA ILE A 144 -8.61 2.55 9.23
C ILE A 144 -8.27 1.71 10.47
N HIS A 145 -9.17 0.82 10.89
CA HIS A 145 -8.93 -0.08 12.02
C HIS A 145 -7.70 -0.97 11.77
N SER A 146 -7.62 -1.60 10.59
CA SER A 146 -6.48 -2.46 10.21
C SER A 146 -5.16 -1.69 10.18
N ILE A 147 -5.17 -0.43 9.71
CA ILE A 147 -3.99 0.44 9.71
C ILE A 147 -3.57 0.78 11.14
N ARG A 148 -4.52 1.15 12.02
CA ARG A 148 -4.24 1.46 13.43
C ARG A 148 -3.66 0.26 14.17
N GLU A 149 -4.24 -0.92 13.99
CA GLU A 149 -3.71 -2.15 14.57
C GLU A 149 -2.29 -2.42 14.07
N PHE A 150 -2.07 -2.31 12.76
CA PHE A 150 -0.75 -2.47 12.17
C PHE A 150 0.29 -1.52 12.79
N LEU A 151 -0.03 -0.22 12.90
CA LEU A 151 0.86 0.78 13.51
C LEU A 151 1.18 0.45 14.97
N SER A 152 0.16 0.09 15.77
CA SER A 152 0.32 -0.31 17.17
C SER A 152 1.27 -1.49 17.31
N ARG A 153 1.05 -2.56 16.52
CA ARG A 153 1.91 -3.76 16.50
C ARG A 153 3.34 -3.44 16.08
N GLN A 154 3.54 -2.58 15.09
CA GLN A 154 4.89 -2.19 14.67
C GLN A 154 5.60 -1.37 15.74
N TYR A 155 4.89 -0.44 16.38
CA TYR A 155 5.45 0.41 17.43
C TYR A 155 5.88 -0.44 18.63
N GLN A 156 4.98 -1.31 19.11
CA GLN A 156 5.24 -2.24 20.21
C GLN A 156 6.41 -3.18 19.91
N SER A 157 6.47 -3.73 18.70
CA SER A 157 7.55 -4.64 18.30
C SER A 157 8.92 -3.95 18.30
N ARG A 158 8.97 -2.69 17.86
CA ARG A 158 10.20 -1.91 17.69
C ARG A 158 10.68 -1.23 18.97
N PHE A 159 9.80 -0.56 19.69
CA PHE A 159 10.15 0.26 20.86
C PHE A 159 9.84 -0.41 22.19
N LYS A 160 9.19 -1.59 22.17
CA LYS A 160 8.75 -2.30 23.40
C LYS A 160 7.85 -1.43 24.29
N ALA A 161 7.13 -0.50 23.68
CA ALA A 161 6.23 0.44 24.32
C ALA A 161 4.92 0.49 23.53
N GLU A 162 3.86 0.97 24.17
CA GLU A 162 2.57 1.18 23.52
C GLU A 162 2.40 2.66 23.15
N LEU A 163 1.74 2.91 22.03
CA LEU A 163 1.37 4.25 21.59
C LEU A 163 -0.08 4.20 21.11
N ASP A 164 -0.88 5.18 21.53
CA ASP A 164 -2.27 5.26 21.13
C ASP A 164 -2.39 5.79 19.70
N PHE A 165 -3.04 5.01 18.84
CA PHE A 165 -3.36 5.35 17.45
C PHE A 165 -4.88 5.49 17.23
N SER A 166 -5.66 5.68 18.30
CA SER A 166 -7.11 5.91 18.25
C SER A 166 -7.50 7.17 17.48
N GLU A 167 -8.80 7.37 17.26
CA GLU A 167 -9.34 8.53 16.52
C GLU A 167 -8.90 9.88 17.10
N SER A 168 -8.76 9.99 18.42
CA SER A 168 -8.34 11.24 19.07
C SER A 168 -6.86 11.58 18.82
N HIS A 169 -6.01 10.57 18.62
CA HIS A 169 -4.55 10.75 18.46
C HIS A 169 -4.08 10.66 17.02
N LEU A 170 -4.79 9.89 16.19
CA LEU A 170 -4.51 9.74 14.77
C LEU A 170 -5.83 9.76 13.98
N PRO A 171 -6.45 10.95 13.83
CA PRO A 171 -7.76 11.08 13.20
C PRO A 171 -7.74 10.64 11.74
N ALA A 172 -8.88 10.13 11.27
CA ALA A 172 -9.04 9.70 9.89
C ALA A 172 -9.90 10.69 9.09
N THR A 173 -9.52 10.95 7.85
CA THR A 173 -10.23 11.85 6.95
C THR A 173 -10.38 11.23 5.57
N VAL A 174 -11.60 11.19 5.05
CA VAL A 174 -11.85 10.83 3.65
C VAL A 174 -11.61 12.08 2.80
N VAL A 175 -10.67 11.99 1.86
CA VAL A 175 -10.28 13.10 1.00
C VAL A 175 -11.27 13.23 -0.14
N GLN A 176 -11.73 14.46 -0.40
CA GLN A 176 -12.54 14.76 -1.58
C GLN A 176 -11.66 14.68 -2.83
N THR A 177 -12.03 13.79 -3.75
CA THR A 177 -11.29 13.50 -4.98
C THR A 177 -12.24 13.52 -6.18
N PRO A 178 -11.72 13.74 -7.41
CA PRO A 178 -12.50 13.47 -8.62
C PRO A 178 -13.05 12.05 -8.60
N GLN A 179 -14.37 11.94 -8.77
CA GLN A 179 -15.07 10.66 -8.69
C GLN A 179 -15.12 10.02 -10.07
N ARG A 180 -14.97 8.69 -10.10
CA ARG A 180 -15.11 7.92 -11.34
C ARG A 180 -16.59 7.95 -11.75
N ASP A 181 -16.84 8.33 -13.00
CA ASP A 181 -18.16 8.18 -13.61
C ASP A 181 -18.53 6.69 -13.66
N THR A 182 -19.68 6.35 -13.06
CA THR A 182 -20.25 5.00 -13.06
C THR A 182 -20.78 4.60 -14.43
#